data_AF-A0A1G2T5M5-F1
#
_entry.id   AF-A0A1G2T5M5-F1
#
_cell.length_a   1.000
_cell.length_b   1.000
_cell.length_c   1.000
_cell.angle_alpha   90.00
_cell.angle_beta   90.00
_cell.angle_gamma   90.00
#
_symmetry.space_group_name_H-M   'P 1'
#
loop_
_entity.id
_entity.type
_entity.pdbx_description
1 polymer ?
#
loop_
_entity_poly.entity_id
_entity_poly.type
_entity_poly.pdbx_seq_one_letter_code
_entity_poly.pdbx_strand_id
1 'polypeptide(L)' 'MQLADEHITEFQMLYKKHYGTDISKAKALEKGIRLIRLMEIVSKHEAKKETTPTLPITN' A
#
# COMPACT_ATOMS: atom_id res chain seq x y z
N MET A 1 -1.02 0.78 -14.30
CA MET A 1 -1.79 -0.01 -13.31
C MET A 1 -3.17 0.61 -13.21
N GLN A 2 -4.21 -0.12 -13.61
CA GLN A 2 -5.58 0.40 -13.62
C GLN A 2 -6.32 -0.18 -12.42
N LEU A 3 -6.78 0.70 -11.52
CA LEU A 3 -7.69 0.30 -10.46
C LEU A 3 -9.09 0.15 -11.07
N ALA A 4 -9.74 -0.98 -10.81
CA ALA A 4 -11.16 -1.13 -11.08
C ALA A 4 -11.95 -0.08 -10.29
N ASP A 5 -13.08 0.35 -10.84
CA ASP A 5 -13.92 1.38 -10.23
C ASP A 5 -14.40 0.98 -8.83
N GLU A 6 -14.64 -0.30 -8.60
CA GLU A 6 -14.98 -0.89 -7.31
C GLU A 6 -13.93 -0.58 -6.24
N HIS A 7 -12.65 -0.76 -6.56
CA HIS A 7 -11.54 -0.46 -5.64
C HIS A 7 -11.43 1.04 -5.35
N ILE A 8 -11.80 1.89 -6.31
CA ILE A 8 -11.80 3.34 -6.10
C ILE A 8 -12.91 3.72 -5.13
N THR A 9 -14.11 3.16 -5.30
CA THR A 9 -15.24 3.36 -4.38
C THR A 9 -14.91 2.86 -2.98
N GLU A 10 -14.32 1.68 -2.87
CA GLU A 10 -13.93 1.10 -1.58
C GLU A 10 -12.88 1.97 -0.87
N PHE A 11 -11.90 2.49 -1.60
CA PHE A 11 -10.93 3.43 -1.07
C PHE A 11 -11.58 4.73 -0.58
N GLN A 12 -12.55 5.28 -1.31
CA GLN A 12 -13.30 6.47 -0.89
C GLN A 12 -14.07 6.22 0.42
N MET A 13 -14.73 5.07 0.54
CA MET A 13 -15.46 4.69 1.78
C MET A 13 -14.52 4.58 2.98
N LEU A 14 -13.37 3.92 2.81
CA LEU A 14 -12.36 3.81 3.86
C LEU A 14 -11.80 5.19 4.24
N TYR A 15 -11.49 6.02 3.25
CA TYR A 15 -10.97 7.37 3.51
C TYR A 15 -11.96 8.20 4.33
N LYS A 16 -13.25 8.16 3.97
CA LYS A 16 -14.29 8.83 4.75
C LYS A 16 -14.41 8.28 6.16
N LYS A 17 -14.41 6.95 6.31
CA LYS A 17 -14.50 6.29 7.62
C LYS A 17 -13.36 6.70 8.57
N HIS A 18 -12.14 6.82 8.06
CA HIS A 18 -10.95 7.11 8.87
C HIS A 18 -10.67 8.60 9.07
N TYR A 19 -11.01 9.45 8.09
CA TYR A 19 -10.66 10.88 8.09
C TYR A 19 -11.88 11.82 8.09
N GLY A 20 -13.11 11.27 8.10
CA GLY A 20 -14.35 12.05 8.10
C GLY A 20 -14.57 12.90 6.83
N THR A 21 -13.79 12.68 5.77
CA THR A 21 -13.76 13.56 4.60
C THR A 21 -14.04 12.76 3.33
N ASP A 22 -14.98 13.24 2.51
CA ASP A 22 -15.22 12.71 1.17
C ASP A 22 -14.13 13.21 0.21
N ILE A 23 -13.70 12.35 -0.71
CA ILE A 23 -12.70 12.68 -1.72
C ILE A 23 -13.23 12.35 -3.11
N SER A 24 -12.80 13.10 -4.12
CA SER A 24 -13.18 12.82 -5.52
C SER A 24 -12.55 11.53 -6.04
N LYS A 25 -13.13 10.97 -7.11
CA LYS A 25 -12.59 9.78 -7.80
C LYS A 25 -11.13 9.98 -8.24
N ALA A 26 -10.81 11.15 -8.79
CA ALA A 26 -9.45 11.49 -9.19
C ALA A 26 -8.48 11.53 -8.00
N LYS A 27 -8.92 12.06 -6.85
CA LYS A 27 -8.10 12.11 -5.63
C LYS A 27 -7.90 10.72 -5.02
N ALA A 28 -8.94 9.89 -5.03
CA ALA A 28 -8.88 8.51 -4.61
C ALA A 28 -7.90 7.70 -5.48
N LEU A 29 -7.97 7.87 -6.80
CA LEU A 29 -7.03 7.24 -7.75
C LEU A 29 -5.58 7.67 -7.48
N GLU A 30 -5.33 8.98 -7.34
CA GLU A 30 -4.00 9.52 -7.05
C GLU A 30 -3.43 8.94 -5.75
N LYS A 31 -4.21 8.98 -4.66
CA LYS A 31 -3.78 8.49 -3.34
C LYS A 31 -3.62 6.97 -3.33
N GLY A 32 -4.53 6.23 -3.97
CA GLY A 32 -4.48 4.77 -4.05
C GLY A 32 -3.24 4.27 -4.80
N ILE A 33 -2.90 4.88 -5.94
CA ILE A 33 -1.68 4.53 -6.69
C ILE A 33 -0.43 4.78 -5.84
N ARG A 34 -0.36 5.91 -5.11
CA ARG A 34 0.78 6.19 -4.22
C ARG A 34 0.90 5.17 -3.10
N LEU A 35 -0.21 4.74 -2.51
CA LEU A 35 -0.22 3.71 -1.46
C LEU A 35 0.31 2.37 -1.98
N ILE A 36 -0.17 1.92 -3.13
CA ILE A 36 0.30 0.67 -3.75
C ILE A 36 1.80 0.74 -4.00
N ARG A 37 2.29 1.87 -4.53
CA ARG A 37 3.71 2.05 -4.80
C ARG A 37 4.57 2.02 -3.54
N LEU A 38 4.07 2.60 -2.44
CA LEU A 38 4.74 2.52 -1.14
C LEU A 38 4.82 1.06 -0.66
N MET A 39 3.70 0.33 -0.72
CA MET A 39 3.66 -1.08 -0.32
C MET A 39 4.60 -1.94 -1.17
N GLU A 40 4.69 -1.71 -2.48
CA GLU A 40 5.65 -2.39 -3.35
C GLU A 40 7.10 -2.18 -2.89
N ILE A 41 7.46 -0.94 -2.51
CA ILE A 41 8.82 -0.61 -2.05
C ILE A 41 9.12 -1.30 -0.72
N VAL A 42 8.19 -1.21 0.24
CA VAL A 42 8.33 -1.84 1.55
C VAL A 42 8.43 -3.36 1.43
N SER A 43 7.52 -4.00 0.68
CA SER A 43 7.55 -5.45 0.48
C SER A 43 8.84 -5.93 -0.19
N LYS A 44 9.36 -5.19 -1.19
CA LYS A 44 10.65 -5.49 -1.81
C LYS A 44 11.82 -5.36 -0.84
N HIS A 45 11.75 -4.40 0.08
CA HIS A 45 12.79 -4.21 1.09
C HIS A 45 12.76 -5.32 2.15
N GLU A 46 11.59 -5.67 2.67
CA GLU A 46 11.45 -6.75 3.65
C GLU A 46 11.87 -8.11 3.05
N ALA A 47 11.47 -8.40 1.80
CA ALA A 47 11.91 -9.61 1.11
C ALA A 47 13.45 -9.68 0.96
N LYS A 48 14.15 -8.55 0.83
CA LYS A 48 15.62 -8.52 0.80
C LYS A 48 16.24 -8.81 2.16
N LYS A 49 15.60 -8.40 3.26
CA LYS A 49 16.09 -8.69 4.62
C LYS A 49 16.02 -10.16 4.97
N GLU A 50 15.00 -10.88 4.50
CA GLU A 50 14.89 -12.33 4.76
C GLU A 50 15.99 -13.15 4.07
N THR A 51 16.66 -12.59 3.07
CA THR A 51 17.79 -13.24 2.38
C THR A 51 19.17 -12.98 2.99
N THR A 52 19.27 -12.20 4.08
CA THR A 52 20.52 -12.17 4.87
C THR A 52 20.59 -13.45 5.70
N PRO A 53 21.50 -14.40 5.40
CA PRO A 53 21.61 -15.60 6.19
C PRO A 53 22.06 -15.18 7.59
N THR A 54 21.19 -15.33 8.58
CA THR A 54 21.59 -15.35 9.97
C THR A 54 22.54 -16.53 10.13
N LEU A 55 23.85 -16.26 10.05
CA LEU A 55 24.88 -17.25 10.32
C LEU A 55 24.60 -17.83 11.71
N PRO A 56 24.57 -19.17 11.87
CA PRO A 56 24.37 -19.77 13.17
C PRO A 56 25.54 -19.36 14.06
N ILE A 57 25.22 -18.65 15.13
CA ILE A 57 26.17 -18.37 16.22
C ILE A 57 26.36 -19.70 16.94
N THR A 58 27.44 -20.41 16.61
CA THR A 58 27.87 -21.60 17.34
C THR A 58 28.63 -21.16 18.59
N ASN A 59 28.06 -21.42 19.77
CA ASN A 59 28.73 -21.35 21.07
C ASN A 59 29.83 -22.40 21.21
#